data_AF-A0A496Y8T4-F1
#
_entry.id   AF-A0A496Y8T4-F1
#
_cell.length_a   1.000
_cell.length_b   1.000
_cell.length_c   1.000
_cell.angle_alpha   90.00
_cell.angle_beta   90.00
_cell.angle_gamma   90.00
#
_symmetry.space_group_name_H-M   'P 1'
#
loop_
_entity.id
_entity.type
_entity.pdbx_description
1 polymer ?
#
loop_
_entity_poly.entity_id
_entity_poly.type
_entity_poly.pdbx_seq_one_letter_code
_entity_poly.pdbx_strand_id
1 'polypeptide(L)'
;EEIDPLLVEKVHRAVDSQLDEILSIVQKEQREQRYDELLKQTIEELIEEFPESERQISKVIGDLEKKKMRAKVLSQGVRVDGRGYDDIREITCEIGVLPRVHGSALFTRGQTQALASVTLGTNLDSQIIDGIEQEEYRKYFMLHYNFPSFSVGEVGIPRGPGRREIGHGHLAERALQPTIPDEESFPYTIRLVSDILESNGSSSMATVCGGSLALMDAGVPVKKAVAGIAMGLVYENEGVAILSDILGLEDHLGDMDFKVAGTREGITAFQLDSKIGGIPFEVLDRALQQACTGYNYILDVMQKTIDKPREEISQYAPRIVTFKINPDRIRDIIGPGGKTIRKICEETGAKIEVEDDGTVVVASADEKACHEATRRIQEITAEPEIGKIYDSEVKTVTSFGVFVEFLPGREGLVHISELQRGRVQDIDKVVKVGDRFKVKLIDIDKQNRVRLSKVAAMEEENPRPRPNRRPGSFHARKRPANR
;
A
#
# COMPACT_ATOMS: atom_id res chain seq x y z
N GLU A 1 -2.06 -25.26 -44.19
CA GLU A 1 -2.04 -25.16 -45.66
C GLU A 1 -0.59 -25.11 -46.08
N GLU A 2 -0.26 -25.91 -47.09
CA GLU A 2 1.07 -25.90 -47.70
C GLU A 2 1.14 -24.66 -48.59
N ILE A 3 2.10 -23.78 -48.33
CA ILE A 3 2.24 -22.51 -49.07
C ILE A 3 3.01 -22.81 -50.35
N ASP A 4 2.55 -22.26 -51.48
CA ASP A 4 3.21 -22.43 -52.77
C ASP A 4 4.69 -22.00 -52.69
N PRO A 5 5.67 -22.89 -52.97
CA PRO A 5 7.09 -22.54 -52.96
C PRO A 5 7.43 -21.35 -53.86
N LEU A 6 6.72 -21.17 -54.97
CA LEU A 6 6.93 -20.05 -55.89
C LEU A 6 6.50 -18.72 -55.26
N LEU A 7 5.39 -18.73 -54.50
CA LEU A 7 4.95 -17.58 -53.72
C LEU A 7 6.00 -17.21 -52.67
N VAL A 8 6.53 -18.19 -51.95
CA VAL A 8 7.58 -17.97 -50.94
C VAL A 8 8.81 -17.31 -51.56
N GLU A 9 9.29 -17.83 -52.69
CA GLU A 9 10.47 -17.27 -53.37
C GLU A 9 10.24 -15.82 -53.82
N LYS A 10 9.06 -15.52 -54.37
CA LYS A 10 8.70 -14.18 -54.83
C LYS A 10 8.57 -13.19 -53.68
N VAL A 11 7.87 -13.57 -52.60
CA VAL A 11 7.76 -12.75 -51.40
C VAL A 11 9.15 -12.46 -50.83
N HIS A 12 9.98 -13.48 -50.65
CA HIS A 12 11.35 -13.27 -50.15
C HIS A 12 12.12 -12.29 -51.03
N ARG A 13 12.11 -12.46 -52.35
CA ARG A 13 12.83 -11.55 -53.26
C ARG A 13 12.34 -10.11 -53.17
N ALA A 14 11.04 -9.89 -52.98
CA ALA A 14 10.46 -8.57 -52.86
C ALA A 14 10.86 -7.87 -51.55
N VAL A 15 10.82 -8.60 -50.42
CA VAL A 15 10.90 -7.96 -49.09
C VAL A 15 12.27 -8.06 -48.41
N ASP A 16 13.18 -8.94 -48.85
CA ASP A 16 14.38 -9.33 -48.08
C ASP A 16 15.23 -8.12 -47.63
N SER A 17 15.57 -7.23 -48.56
CA SER A 17 16.40 -6.05 -48.29
C SER A 17 15.68 -5.00 -47.43
N GLN A 18 14.43 -4.71 -47.74
CA GLN A 18 13.63 -3.73 -47.00
C GLN A 18 13.37 -4.18 -45.56
N LEU A 19 13.21 -5.49 -45.34
CA LEU A 19 12.99 -6.04 -44.01
C LEU A 19 14.23 -5.90 -43.11
N ASP A 20 15.45 -6.01 -43.67
CA ASP A 20 16.68 -5.74 -42.90
C ASP A 20 16.79 -4.28 -42.47
N GLU A 21 16.37 -3.35 -43.33
CA GLU A 21 16.29 -1.92 -43.01
C GLU A 21 15.26 -1.65 -41.91
N ILE A 22 14.05 -2.22 -42.03
CA ILE A 22 12.96 -2.10 -41.05
C ILE A 22 13.39 -2.65 -39.68
N LEU A 23 14.01 -3.83 -39.64
CA LEU A 23 14.52 -4.44 -38.41
C LEU A 23 15.68 -3.68 -37.75
N SER A 24 16.21 -2.65 -38.42
CA SER A 24 17.25 -1.78 -37.88
C SER A 24 16.69 -0.43 -37.39
N ILE A 25 15.38 -0.18 -37.54
CA ILE A 25 14.69 0.99 -37.01
C ILE A 25 14.48 0.80 -35.50
N VAL A 26 15.07 1.70 -34.70
CA VAL A 26 15.00 1.68 -33.23
C VAL A 26 13.59 2.06 -32.73
N GLN A 27 13.01 3.13 -33.29
CA GLN A 27 11.71 3.67 -32.88
C GLN A 27 10.58 2.71 -33.26
N LYS A 28 9.82 2.21 -32.27
CA LYS A 28 8.70 1.26 -32.46
C LYS A 28 7.70 1.73 -33.51
N GLU A 29 7.13 2.92 -33.35
CA GLU A 29 6.06 3.42 -34.22
C GLU A 29 6.51 3.52 -35.68
N GLN A 30 7.73 4.04 -35.91
CA GLN A 30 8.30 4.14 -37.25
C GLN A 30 8.53 2.76 -37.87
N ARG A 31 8.98 1.79 -37.06
CA ARG A 31 9.17 0.41 -37.50
C ARG A 31 7.86 -0.25 -37.89
N GLU A 32 6.82 -0.12 -37.07
CA GLU A 32 5.49 -0.68 -37.34
C GLU A 32 4.85 -0.04 -38.58
N GLN A 33 4.95 1.28 -38.74
CA GLN A 33 4.46 1.97 -39.94
C GLN A 33 5.15 1.48 -41.21
N ARG A 34 6.49 1.35 -41.21
CA ARG A 34 7.22 0.84 -42.38
C ARG A 34 6.92 -0.63 -42.66
N TYR A 35 6.72 -1.44 -41.62
CA TYR A 35 6.31 -2.84 -41.78
C TYR A 35 4.93 -2.95 -42.43
N ASP A 36 3.96 -2.14 -41.98
CA ASP A 36 2.60 -2.12 -42.54
C ASP A 36 2.58 -1.62 -43.99
N GLU A 37 3.41 -0.61 -44.31
CA GLU A 37 3.61 -0.14 -45.68
C GLU A 37 4.17 -1.24 -46.58
N LEU A 38 5.22 -1.94 -46.12
CA LEU A 38 5.83 -3.07 -46.84
C LEU A 38 4.82 -4.19 -47.08
N LEU A 39 4.03 -4.53 -46.06
CA LEU A 39 3.02 -5.59 -46.15
C LEU A 39 1.94 -5.23 -47.17
N LYS A 40 1.43 -3.99 -47.16
CA LYS A 40 0.45 -3.51 -48.15
C LYS A 40 1.00 -3.52 -49.57
N GLN A 41 2.20 -2.98 -49.78
CA GLN A 41 2.86 -2.95 -51.08
C GLN A 41 3.05 -4.36 -51.64
N THR A 42 3.56 -5.29 -50.82
CA THR A 42 3.81 -6.67 -51.24
C THR A 42 2.51 -7.41 -51.58
N ILE A 43 1.43 -7.16 -50.83
CA ILE A 43 0.12 -7.74 -51.15
C ILE A 43 -0.40 -7.18 -52.47
N GLU A 44 -0.37 -5.85 -52.66
CA GLU A 44 -0.82 -5.20 -53.90
C GLU A 44 -0.06 -5.71 -55.14
N GLU A 45 1.25 -5.94 -55.02
CA GLU A 45 2.09 -6.42 -56.12
C GLU A 45 1.85 -7.90 -56.47
N LEU A 46 1.60 -8.77 -55.48
CA LEU A 46 1.52 -10.22 -55.68
C LEU A 46 0.10 -10.76 -55.80
N ILE A 47 -0.92 -10.00 -55.43
CA ILE A 47 -2.32 -10.46 -55.48
C ILE A 47 -2.82 -10.70 -56.90
N GLU A 48 -2.28 -9.99 -57.90
CA GLU A 48 -2.62 -10.20 -59.31
C GLU A 48 -2.17 -11.58 -59.81
N GLU A 49 -1.04 -12.07 -59.31
CA GLU A 49 -0.46 -13.35 -59.70
C GLU A 49 -0.90 -14.52 -58.80
N PHE A 50 -1.15 -14.25 -57.52
CA PHE A 50 -1.60 -15.22 -56.53
C PHE A 50 -2.91 -14.76 -55.87
N PRO A 51 -4.06 -14.94 -56.53
CA PRO A 51 -5.37 -14.57 -55.98
C PRO A 51 -5.63 -15.26 -54.63
N GLU A 52 -6.37 -14.57 -53.74
CA GLU A 52 -6.79 -15.06 -52.42
C GLU A 52 -5.64 -15.45 -51.45
N SER A 53 -4.40 -15.09 -51.78
CA SER A 53 -3.20 -15.50 -51.02
C SER A 53 -2.73 -14.47 -49.98
N GLU A 54 -3.53 -13.45 -49.66
CA GLU A 54 -3.17 -12.38 -48.70
C GLU A 54 -2.66 -12.92 -47.36
N ARG A 55 -3.38 -13.89 -46.76
CA ARG A 55 -2.99 -14.50 -45.49
C ARG A 55 -1.69 -15.29 -45.59
N GLN A 56 -1.44 -15.91 -46.74
CA GLN A 56 -0.21 -16.66 -46.99
C GLN A 56 0.97 -15.70 -47.15
N ILE A 57 0.81 -14.60 -47.90
CA ILE A 57 1.81 -13.54 -48.04
C ILE A 57 2.19 -12.97 -46.67
N SER A 58 1.22 -12.52 -45.88
CA SER A 58 1.47 -11.96 -44.53
C SER A 58 2.19 -12.95 -43.62
N LYS A 59 1.84 -14.24 -43.71
CA LYS A 59 2.51 -15.29 -42.95
C LYS A 59 3.97 -15.49 -43.39
N VAL A 60 4.23 -15.52 -44.70
CA VAL A 60 5.61 -15.66 -45.22
C VAL A 60 6.48 -14.48 -44.82
N ILE A 61 5.96 -13.24 -44.88
CA ILE A 61 6.69 -12.05 -44.43
C ILE A 61 7.01 -12.17 -42.92
N GLY A 62 6.04 -12.55 -42.10
CA GLY A 62 6.25 -12.74 -40.65
C GLY A 62 7.24 -13.87 -40.32
N ASP A 63 7.19 -14.99 -41.05
CA ASP A 63 8.16 -16.09 -40.89
C ASP A 63 9.58 -15.64 -41.28
N LEU A 64 9.71 -14.81 -42.32
CA LEU A 64 10.99 -14.22 -42.72
C LEU A 64 11.49 -13.18 -41.70
N GLU A 65 10.60 -12.35 -41.15
CA GLU A 65 10.93 -11.39 -40.08
C GLU A 65 11.49 -12.12 -38.86
N LYS A 66 10.81 -13.19 -38.43
CA LYS A 66 11.27 -14.06 -37.35
C LYS A 66 12.66 -14.60 -37.64
N LYS A 67 12.88 -15.14 -38.84
CA LYS A 67 14.17 -15.72 -39.24
C LYS A 67 15.29 -14.69 -39.24
N LYS A 68 15.06 -13.51 -39.83
CA LYS A 68 16.05 -12.43 -39.91
C LYS A 68 16.41 -11.88 -38.53
N MET A 69 15.42 -11.63 -37.67
CA MET A 69 15.66 -11.16 -36.31
C MET A 69 16.54 -12.16 -35.54
N ARG A 70 16.18 -13.44 -35.57
CA ARG A 70 16.93 -14.50 -34.86
C ARG A 70 18.34 -14.67 -35.41
N ALA A 71 18.51 -14.64 -36.73
CA ALA A 71 19.81 -14.72 -37.36
C ALA A 71 20.71 -13.52 -36.99
N LYS A 72 20.14 -12.31 -36.91
CA LYS A 72 20.82 -11.09 -36.48
C LYS A 72 21.31 -11.22 -35.04
N VAL A 73 20.43 -11.65 -34.13
CA VAL A 73 20.79 -11.89 -32.72
C VAL A 73 21.89 -12.95 -32.63
N LEU A 74 21.66 -14.18 -33.12
CA LEU A 74 22.59 -15.30 -32.92
C LEU A 74 23.92 -15.15 -33.67
N SER A 75 23.93 -14.58 -34.87
CA SER A 75 25.13 -14.55 -35.74
C SER A 75 25.93 -13.26 -35.61
N GLN A 76 25.26 -12.11 -35.45
CA GLN A 76 25.91 -10.80 -35.41
C GLN A 76 26.15 -10.34 -33.96
N GLY A 77 25.46 -10.93 -32.98
CA GLY A 77 25.58 -10.54 -31.57
C GLY A 77 24.93 -9.18 -31.25
N VAL A 78 24.05 -8.70 -32.13
CA VAL A 78 23.41 -7.38 -32.03
C VAL A 78 21.90 -7.54 -32.12
N ARG A 79 21.18 -6.81 -31.27
CA ARG A 79 19.71 -6.81 -31.23
C ARG A 79 19.11 -5.85 -32.27
N VAL A 80 17.78 -5.90 -32.42
CA VAL A 80 17.05 -5.06 -33.39
C VAL A 80 17.22 -3.56 -33.15
N ASP A 81 17.42 -3.15 -31.90
CA ASP A 81 17.66 -1.76 -31.51
C ASP A 81 19.15 -1.40 -31.34
N GLY A 82 20.06 -2.30 -31.75
CA GLY A 82 21.51 -2.08 -31.68
C GLY A 82 22.16 -2.42 -30.35
N ARG A 83 21.40 -2.84 -29.34
CA ARG A 83 21.93 -3.27 -28.04
C ARG A 83 22.65 -4.62 -28.10
N GLY A 84 23.56 -4.83 -27.15
CA GLY A 84 24.05 -6.15 -26.77
C GLY A 84 23.03 -6.93 -25.94
N TYR A 85 23.39 -8.16 -25.61
CA TYR A 85 22.51 -9.10 -24.88
C TYR A 85 22.19 -8.65 -23.46
N ASP A 86 23.17 -8.08 -22.76
CA ASP A 86 23.03 -7.71 -21.35
C ASP A 86 22.54 -6.28 -21.15
N ASP A 87 22.51 -5.48 -22.22
CA ASP A 87 22.21 -4.06 -22.17
C ASP A 87 20.74 -3.80 -21.84
N ILE A 88 20.53 -2.94 -20.85
CA ILE A 88 19.21 -2.47 -20.42
C ILE A 88 18.95 -1.11 -21.07
N ARG A 89 17.71 -0.85 -21.49
CA ARG A 89 17.33 0.45 -22.07
C ARG A 89 17.55 1.57 -21.05
N GLU A 90 17.62 2.80 -21.54
CA GLU A 90 17.69 3.98 -20.69
C GLU A 90 16.51 4.00 -19.70
N ILE A 91 16.79 4.34 -18.45
CA ILE A 91 15.80 4.39 -17.37
C ILE A 91 15.76 5.79 -16.78
N THR A 92 14.57 6.36 -16.68
CA THR A 92 14.29 7.56 -15.91
C THR A 92 13.25 7.25 -14.82
N CYS A 93 13.40 7.92 -13.69
CA CYS A 93 12.59 7.71 -12.50
C CYS A 93 12.25 9.06 -11.88
N GLU A 94 10.97 9.37 -11.79
CA GLU A 94 10.44 10.57 -11.15
C GLU A 94 9.44 10.16 -10.05
N ILE A 95 9.36 10.94 -8.97
CA ILE A 95 8.43 10.72 -7.85
C ILE A 95 7.64 11.99 -7.56
N GLY A 96 6.49 11.87 -6.90
CA GLY A 96 5.65 13.03 -6.56
C GLY A 96 5.07 13.76 -7.79
N VAL A 97 4.91 13.04 -8.91
CA VAL A 97 4.46 13.58 -10.20
C VAL A 97 3.01 14.08 -10.14
N LEU A 98 2.17 13.45 -9.33
CA LEU A 98 0.76 13.81 -9.17
C LEU A 98 0.56 14.62 -7.88
N PRO A 99 -0.13 15.79 -7.94
CA PRO A 99 -0.09 16.78 -6.86
C PRO A 99 -0.88 16.40 -5.59
N ARG A 100 -1.87 15.49 -5.69
CA ARG A 100 -2.80 15.21 -4.59
C ARG A 100 -2.86 13.75 -4.14
N VAL A 101 -2.24 12.83 -4.89
CA VAL A 101 -2.19 11.43 -4.48
C VAL A 101 -1.26 11.26 -3.29
N HIS A 102 -1.36 10.15 -2.56
CA HIS A 102 -0.54 9.97 -1.35
C HIS A 102 0.91 9.67 -1.70
N GLY A 103 1.15 8.94 -2.79
CA GLY A 103 2.46 8.88 -3.45
C GLY A 103 2.31 8.59 -4.94
N SER A 104 3.30 8.99 -5.73
CA SER A 104 3.32 8.70 -7.16
C SER A 104 4.73 8.51 -7.67
N ALA A 105 4.84 7.77 -8.76
CA ALA A 105 6.08 7.65 -9.51
C ALA A 105 5.80 7.51 -11.01
N LEU A 106 6.67 8.10 -11.82
CA LEU A 106 6.74 7.85 -13.26
C LEU A 106 8.04 7.09 -13.52
N PHE A 107 7.90 5.82 -13.88
CA PHE A 107 9.03 4.97 -14.25
C PHE A 107 9.01 4.77 -15.76
N THR A 108 10.08 5.15 -16.43
CA THR A 108 10.25 4.94 -17.87
C THR A 108 11.51 4.12 -18.12
N ARG A 109 11.39 3.08 -18.94
CA ARG A 109 12.50 2.26 -19.44
C ARG A 109 12.39 2.11 -20.95
N GLY A 110 13.23 2.84 -21.68
CA GLY A 110 13.08 3.01 -23.12
C GLY A 110 11.68 3.51 -23.48
N GLN A 111 10.95 2.76 -24.30
CA GLN A 111 9.58 3.07 -24.72
C GLN A 111 8.52 2.29 -23.92
N THR A 112 8.79 2.04 -22.64
CA THR A 112 7.83 1.49 -21.69
C THR A 112 7.73 2.42 -20.49
N GLN A 113 6.55 2.97 -20.24
CA GLN A 113 6.32 3.96 -19.19
C GLN A 113 5.13 3.55 -18.33
N ALA A 114 5.33 3.54 -17.01
CA ALA A 114 4.30 3.27 -16.02
C ALA A 114 4.17 4.45 -15.05
N LEU A 115 2.97 5.02 -14.99
CA LEU A 115 2.57 5.97 -13.95
C LEU A 115 1.94 5.18 -12.80
N ALA A 116 2.66 5.08 -11.70
CA ALA A 116 2.17 4.45 -10.47
C ALA A 116 1.63 5.52 -9.51
N SER A 117 0.48 5.25 -8.90
CA SER A 117 -0.11 6.06 -7.84
C SER A 117 -0.49 5.17 -6.65
N VAL A 118 -0.23 5.68 -5.45
CA VAL A 118 -0.57 5.02 -4.20
C VAL A 118 -1.62 5.83 -3.47
N THR A 119 -2.65 5.13 -3.00
CA THR A 119 -3.68 5.64 -2.12
C THR A 119 -3.67 4.82 -0.83
N LEU A 120 -3.74 5.52 0.30
CA LEU A 120 -3.78 4.97 1.65
C LEU A 120 -5.20 5.15 2.18
N GLY A 121 -5.79 4.08 2.69
CA GLY A 121 -7.14 4.04 3.22
C GLY A 121 -7.19 3.42 4.60
N THR A 122 -8.40 3.35 5.16
CA THR A 122 -8.64 2.68 6.45
C THR A 122 -9.03 1.21 6.22
N ASN A 123 -9.29 0.45 7.28
CA ASN A 123 -9.74 -0.94 7.16
C ASN A 123 -11.06 -1.08 6.39
N LEU A 124 -11.92 -0.05 6.40
CA LEU A 124 -13.15 -0.02 5.60
C LEU A 124 -12.89 -0.01 4.09
N ASP A 125 -11.72 0.45 3.68
CA ASP A 125 -11.31 0.49 2.28
C ASP A 125 -10.64 -0.84 1.84
N SER A 126 -10.45 -1.80 2.76
CA SER A 126 -9.93 -3.14 2.44
C SER A 126 -10.90 -3.91 1.55
N GLN A 127 -10.35 -4.71 0.64
CA GLN A 127 -11.16 -5.52 -0.25
C GLN A 127 -11.53 -6.83 0.43
N ILE A 128 -12.83 -7.08 0.58
CA ILE A 128 -13.36 -8.36 1.04
C ILE A 128 -13.37 -9.34 -0.15
N ILE A 129 -12.72 -10.48 0.01
CA ILE A 129 -12.69 -11.56 -0.97
C ILE A 129 -13.50 -12.74 -0.42
N ASP A 130 -14.60 -13.05 -1.10
CA ASP A 130 -15.37 -14.27 -0.89
C ASP A 130 -14.73 -15.41 -1.69
N GLY A 131 -13.90 -16.19 -1.01
CA GLY A 131 -13.11 -17.28 -1.59
C GLY A 131 -13.79 -18.64 -1.46
N ILE A 132 -13.36 -19.60 -2.30
CA ILE A 132 -13.83 -20.98 -2.20
C ILE A 132 -13.07 -21.77 -1.11
N GLU A 133 -11.75 -21.55 -0.99
CA GLU A 133 -10.88 -22.32 -0.08
C GLU A 133 -10.74 -21.68 1.30
N GLN A 134 -10.54 -20.36 1.34
CA GLN A 134 -10.61 -19.58 2.55
C GLN A 134 -12.01 -18.99 2.62
N GLU A 135 -12.66 -19.09 3.79
CA GLU A 135 -13.81 -18.23 4.11
C GLU A 135 -13.44 -16.75 3.86
N GLU A 136 -14.44 -15.89 3.82
CA GLU A 136 -14.32 -14.45 3.59
C GLU A 136 -13.06 -13.86 4.26
N TYR A 137 -12.11 -13.34 3.46
CA TYR A 137 -10.88 -12.71 3.96
C TYR A 137 -10.69 -11.30 3.41
N ARG A 138 -9.92 -10.49 4.15
CA ARG A 138 -9.62 -9.09 3.77
C ARG A 138 -8.27 -8.97 3.12
N LYS A 139 -8.23 -8.19 2.04
CA LYS A 139 -7.03 -7.86 1.30
C LYS A 139 -6.68 -6.39 1.52
N TYR A 140 -5.56 -6.17 2.19
CA TYR A 140 -5.07 -4.85 2.59
C TYR A 140 -4.15 -4.20 1.57
N PHE A 141 -3.39 -5.00 0.83
CA PHE A 141 -2.59 -4.52 -0.29
C PHE A 141 -3.25 -4.92 -1.60
N MET A 142 -3.63 -3.94 -2.41
CA MET A 142 -4.27 -4.14 -3.70
C MET A 142 -3.42 -3.49 -4.79
N LEU A 143 -3.18 -4.22 -5.88
CA LEU A 143 -2.59 -3.65 -7.09
C LEU A 143 -3.56 -3.76 -8.26
N HIS A 144 -3.90 -2.61 -8.84
CA HIS A 144 -4.63 -2.52 -10.09
C HIS A 144 -3.70 -2.07 -11.21
N TYR A 145 -3.73 -2.81 -12.30
CA TYR A 145 -2.94 -2.56 -13.48
C TYR A 145 -3.88 -2.22 -14.64
N ASN A 146 -3.65 -1.09 -15.29
CA ASN A 146 -4.44 -0.62 -16.43
C ASN A 146 -3.55 -0.51 -17.66
N PHE A 147 -4.03 -1.03 -18.80
CA PHE A 147 -3.34 -0.98 -20.08
C PHE A 147 -4.22 -0.29 -21.13
N PRO A 148 -4.29 1.05 -21.12
CA PRO A 148 -5.11 1.77 -22.08
C PRO A 148 -4.56 1.60 -23.51
N SER A 149 -5.46 1.56 -24.51
CA SER A 149 -5.09 1.30 -25.91
C SER A 149 -4.09 2.31 -26.49
N PHE A 150 -4.13 3.57 -26.03
CA PHE A 150 -3.17 4.58 -26.48
C PHE A 150 -1.71 4.24 -26.10
N SER A 151 -1.49 3.38 -25.09
CA SER A 151 -0.14 2.99 -24.67
C SER A 151 0.66 2.22 -25.73
N VAL A 152 -0.05 1.67 -26.73
CA VAL A 152 0.52 1.03 -27.91
C VAL A 152 0.19 1.78 -29.20
N GLY A 153 -0.36 2.99 -29.12
CA GLY A 153 -0.76 3.78 -30.29
C GLY A 153 -2.08 3.34 -30.93
N GLU A 154 -2.86 2.48 -30.28
CA GLU A 154 -4.11 1.96 -30.81
C GLU A 154 -5.34 2.72 -30.28
N VAL A 155 -6.44 2.65 -31.02
CA VAL A 155 -7.75 3.16 -30.59
C VAL A 155 -8.61 1.99 -30.13
N GLY A 156 -9.06 2.03 -28.87
CA GLY A 156 -9.94 1.02 -28.29
C GLY A 156 -11.00 1.63 -27.39
N ILE A 157 -12.08 0.88 -27.18
CA ILE A 157 -13.16 1.29 -26.26
C ILE A 157 -12.71 0.99 -24.83
N PRO A 158 -12.71 1.96 -23.91
CA PRO A 158 -12.41 1.70 -22.51
C PRO A 158 -13.47 0.77 -21.92
N ARG A 159 -13.08 -0.47 -21.64
CA ARG A 159 -13.88 -1.49 -20.95
C ARG A 159 -13.23 -1.81 -19.60
N GLY A 160 -13.90 -2.62 -18.78
CA GLY A 160 -13.27 -3.18 -17.57
C GLY A 160 -12.04 -4.03 -17.91
N PRO A 161 -11.19 -4.30 -16.90
CA PRO A 161 -9.90 -4.93 -17.13
C PRO A 161 -10.04 -6.36 -17.68
N GLY A 162 -9.26 -6.66 -18.71
CA GLY A 162 -9.16 -7.99 -19.31
C GLY A 162 -8.30 -8.96 -18.49
N ARG A 163 -8.26 -10.23 -18.92
CA ARG A 163 -7.47 -11.28 -18.24
C ARG A 163 -5.98 -10.95 -18.14
N ARG A 164 -5.39 -10.36 -19.19
CA ARG A 164 -3.96 -10.02 -19.22
C ARG A 164 -3.63 -8.89 -18.24
N GLU A 165 -4.49 -7.89 -18.13
CA GLU A 165 -4.33 -6.78 -17.20
C GLU A 165 -4.39 -7.27 -15.75
N ILE A 166 -5.38 -8.12 -15.43
CA ILE A 166 -5.48 -8.76 -14.12
C ILE A 166 -4.25 -9.64 -13.83
N GLY A 167 -3.81 -10.45 -14.81
CA GLY A 167 -2.64 -11.31 -14.65
C GLY A 167 -1.34 -10.55 -14.42
N HIS A 168 -1.11 -9.47 -15.17
CA HIS A 168 0.03 -8.57 -14.96
C HIS A 168 -0.05 -7.86 -13.60
N GLY A 169 -1.24 -7.41 -13.21
CA GLY A 169 -1.49 -6.82 -11.89
C GLY A 169 -1.14 -7.80 -10.76
N HIS A 170 -1.63 -9.04 -10.83
CA HIS A 170 -1.30 -10.07 -9.83
C HIS A 170 0.19 -10.43 -9.79
N LEU A 171 0.87 -10.47 -10.94
CA LEU A 171 2.32 -10.69 -10.97
C LEU A 171 3.07 -9.58 -10.23
N ALA A 172 2.74 -8.32 -10.53
CA ALA A 172 3.37 -7.18 -9.87
C ALA A 172 3.02 -7.09 -8.38
N GLU A 173 1.78 -7.44 -8.03
CA GLU A 173 1.34 -7.49 -6.64
C GLU A 173 2.15 -8.51 -5.84
N ARG A 174 2.27 -9.74 -6.36
CA ARG A 174 3.08 -10.80 -5.76
C ARG A 174 4.56 -10.42 -5.64
N ALA A 175 5.08 -9.63 -6.58
CA ALA A 175 6.45 -9.15 -6.53
C ALA A 175 6.69 -8.14 -5.39
N LEU A 176 5.72 -7.26 -5.12
CA LEU A 176 5.84 -6.21 -4.11
C LEU A 176 5.42 -6.67 -2.71
N GLN A 177 4.41 -7.54 -2.62
CA GLN A 177 3.79 -7.99 -1.37
C GLN A 177 4.79 -8.44 -0.28
N PRO A 178 5.88 -9.19 -0.56
CA PRO A 178 6.84 -9.60 0.46
C PRO A 178 7.55 -8.43 1.18
N THR A 179 7.57 -7.26 0.57
CA THR A 179 8.23 -6.05 1.13
C THR A 179 7.26 -5.10 1.83
N ILE A 180 5.95 -5.32 1.68
CA ILE A 180 4.92 -4.53 2.34
C ILE A 180 4.98 -4.78 3.87
N PRO A 181 4.87 -3.73 4.70
CA PRO A 181 4.78 -3.88 6.15
C PRO A 181 3.53 -4.66 6.56
N ASP A 182 3.58 -5.25 7.75
CA ASP A 182 2.40 -5.81 8.40
C ASP A 182 1.44 -4.69 8.88
N GLU A 183 0.19 -5.07 9.11
CA GLU A 183 -0.87 -4.16 9.58
C GLU A 183 -0.57 -3.52 10.94
N GLU A 184 0.13 -4.24 11.82
CA GLU A 184 0.46 -3.72 13.15
C GLU A 184 1.44 -2.54 13.07
N SER A 185 2.44 -2.64 12.18
CA SER A 185 3.44 -1.59 11.98
C SER A 185 2.96 -0.47 11.05
N PHE A 186 2.06 -0.77 10.13
CA PHE A 186 1.49 0.22 9.20
C PHE A 186 0.00 -0.06 8.95
N PRO A 187 -0.90 0.47 9.80
CA PRO A 187 -2.32 0.12 9.84
C PRO A 187 -3.12 0.82 8.73
N TYR A 188 -2.68 0.67 7.49
CA TYR A 188 -3.25 1.29 6.31
C TYR A 188 -3.60 0.25 5.26
N THR A 189 -4.78 0.37 4.69
CA THR A 189 -5.07 -0.27 3.40
C THR A 189 -4.30 0.46 2.31
N ILE A 190 -3.56 -0.26 1.49
CA ILE A 190 -2.73 0.28 0.41
C ILE A 190 -3.33 -0.14 -0.93
N ARG A 191 -3.75 0.85 -1.71
CA ARG A 191 -4.14 0.66 -3.11
C ARG A 191 -3.07 1.27 -4.01
N LEU A 192 -2.47 0.43 -4.84
CA LEU A 192 -1.56 0.82 -5.90
C LEU A 192 -2.27 0.72 -7.24
N VAL A 193 -2.26 1.79 -8.02
CA VAL A 193 -2.74 1.79 -9.42
C VAL A 193 -1.57 2.09 -10.33
N SER A 194 -1.35 1.25 -11.33
CA SER A 194 -0.36 1.45 -12.38
C SER A 194 -1.04 1.65 -13.71
N ASP A 195 -0.94 2.86 -14.24
CA ASP A 195 -1.41 3.22 -15.57
C ASP A 195 -0.24 3.17 -16.55
N ILE A 196 -0.32 2.28 -17.53
CA ILE A 196 0.71 2.18 -18.57
C ILE A 196 0.48 3.25 -19.61
N LEU A 197 1.46 4.15 -19.77
CA LEU A 197 1.38 5.27 -20.70
C LEU A 197 2.05 4.96 -22.03
N GLU A 198 3.07 4.11 -22.02
CA GLU A 198 3.78 3.61 -23.20
C GLU A 198 4.17 2.14 -22.98
N SER A 199 4.14 1.32 -24.04
CA SER A 199 4.53 -0.08 -23.96
C SER A 199 5.25 -0.60 -25.20
N ASN A 200 6.54 -0.92 -25.02
CA ASN A 200 7.39 -1.63 -25.97
C ASN A 200 8.28 -2.66 -25.27
N GLY A 201 7.83 -3.23 -24.16
CA GLY A 201 8.55 -4.30 -23.46
C GLY A 201 8.22 -4.33 -21.97
N SER A 202 7.63 -5.43 -21.54
CA SER A 202 7.22 -5.75 -20.16
C SER A 202 6.84 -4.55 -19.29
N SER A 203 5.67 -4.00 -19.58
CA SER A 203 4.99 -3.02 -18.73
C SER A 203 4.68 -3.56 -17.33
N SER A 204 4.51 -4.87 -17.16
CA SER A 204 4.32 -5.49 -15.83
C SER A 204 5.55 -5.33 -14.92
N MET A 205 6.77 -5.40 -15.45
CA MET A 205 7.98 -5.14 -14.66
C MET A 205 8.20 -3.65 -14.43
N ALA A 206 7.80 -2.78 -15.37
CA ALA A 206 7.76 -1.35 -15.13
C ALA A 206 6.78 -0.98 -13.99
N THR A 207 5.65 -1.67 -13.88
CA THR A 207 4.71 -1.55 -12.75
C THR A 207 5.35 -1.93 -11.42
N VAL A 208 6.19 -2.98 -11.36
CA VAL A 208 6.91 -3.33 -10.12
C VAL A 208 7.85 -2.19 -9.72
N CYS A 209 8.67 -1.69 -10.65
CA CYS A 209 9.62 -0.62 -10.36
C CYS A 209 8.92 0.69 -9.97
N GLY A 210 7.96 1.15 -10.78
CA GLY A 210 7.16 2.35 -10.49
C GLY A 210 6.36 2.20 -9.21
N GLY A 211 5.81 1.01 -8.95
CA GLY A 211 5.09 0.71 -7.72
C GLY A 211 5.97 0.77 -6.48
N SER A 212 7.19 0.20 -6.53
CA SER A 212 8.17 0.31 -5.46
C SER A 212 8.52 1.76 -5.15
N LEU A 213 8.75 2.59 -6.18
CA LEU A 213 9.03 4.02 -6.02
C LEU A 213 7.84 4.77 -5.41
N ALA A 214 6.62 4.52 -5.92
CA ALA A 214 5.41 5.20 -5.46
C ALA A 214 5.04 4.83 -4.01
N LEU A 215 5.30 3.59 -3.57
CA LEU A 215 5.13 3.18 -2.18
C LEU A 215 6.09 3.93 -1.25
N MET A 216 7.37 4.06 -1.64
CA MET A 216 8.37 4.82 -0.89
C MET A 216 8.01 6.32 -0.84
N ASP A 217 7.58 6.89 -1.97
CA ASP A 217 7.11 8.28 -2.06
C ASP A 217 5.86 8.52 -1.19
N ALA A 218 4.99 7.53 -1.04
CA ALA A 218 3.82 7.60 -0.16
C ALA A 218 4.15 7.53 1.34
N GLY A 219 5.41 7.28 1.71
CA GLY A 219 5.82 7.05 3.09
C GLY A 219 5.43 5.67 3.63
N VAL A 220 5.13 4.70 2.75
CA VAL A 220 4.93 3.31 3.18
C VAL A 220 6.29 2.76 3.62
N PRO A 221 6.43 2.23 4.85
CA PRO A 221 7.69 1.70 5.37
C PRO A 221 8.00 0.33 4.75
N VAL A 222 8.18 0.28 3.43
CA VAL A 222 8.57 -0.92 2.71
C VAL A 222 9.94 -1.38 3.21
N LYS A 223 10.06 -2.69 3.44
CA LYS A 223 11.29 -3.28 3.99
C LYS A 223 12.49 -3.04 3.08
N LYS A 224 12.28 -3.15 1.76
CA LYS A 224 13.29 -3.04 0.69
C LYS A 224 12.63 -2.59 -0.61
N ALA A 225 13.38 -1.90 -1.46
CA ALA A 225 12.96 -1.64 -2.83
C ALA A 225 12.98 -2.92 -3.68
N VAL A 226 12.03 -3.04 -4.61
CA VAL A 226 11.89 -4.17 -5.53
C VAL A 226 11.97 -3.65 -6.96
N ALA A 227 12.76 -4.29 -7.80
CA ALA A 227 12.79 -4.03 -9.24
C ALA A 227 12.46 -5.30 -10.03
N GLY A 228 11.99 -5.10 -11.25
CA GLY A 228 11.66 -6.17 -12.19
C GLY A 228 12.37 -6.02 -13.53
N ILE A 229 12.74 -7.15 -14.13
CA ILE A 229 13.27 -7.23 -15.47
C ILE A 229 12.59 -8.34 -16.27
N ALA A 230 12.40 -8.11 -17.57
CA ALA A 230 11.94 -9.13 -18.49
C ALA A 230 13.10 -9.61 -19.35
N MET A 231 13.19 -10.92 -19.49
CA MET A 231 14.27 -11.63 -20.12
C MET A 231 13.70 -12.46 -21.26
N GLY A 232 14.49 -12.65 -22.31
CA GLY A 232 14.13 -13.52 -23.44
C GLY A 232 15.22 -14.51 -23.77
N LEU A 233 14.85 -15.53 -24.52
CA LEU A 233 15.76 -16.53 -25.05
C LEU A 233 15.49 -16.76 -26.53
N VAL A 234 16.57 -16.77 -27.31
CA VAL A 234 16.58 -17.28 -28.67
C VAL A 234 17.45 -18.53 -28.69
N TYR A 235 16.87 -19.64 -29.14
CA TYR A 235 17.48 -20.97 -29.14
C TYR A 235 17.32 -21.63 -30.52
N GLU A 236 18.42 -21.82 -31.25
CA GLU A 236 18.40 -22.43 -32.59
C GLU A 236 19.73 -23.10 -32.95
N ASN A 237 19.69 -24.34 -33.46
CA ASN A 237 20.86 -25.07 -33.97
C ASN A 237 22.08 -25.02 -33.02
N GLU A 238 21.87 -25.26 -31.72
CA GLU A 238 22.86 -25.17 -30.62
C GLU A 238 23.29 -23.74 -30.22
N GLY A 239 22.89 -22.71 -30.97
CA GLY A 239 23.06 -21.30 -30.61
C GLY A 239 22.08 -20.87 -29.53
N VAL A 240 22.59 -20.17 -28.50
CA VAL A 240 21.84 -19.66 -27.35
C VAL A 240 22.12 -18.17 -27.19
N ALA A 241 21.09 -17.33 -27.23
CA ALA A 241 21.17 -15.92 -26.84
C ALA A 241 20.15 -15.61 -25.74
N ILE A 242 20.65 -15.13 -24.60
CA ILE A 242 19.84 -14.68 -23.47
C ILE A 242 19.78 -13.16 -23.53
N LEU A 243 18.59 -12.59 -23.59
CA LEU A 243 18.37 -11.17 -23.82
C LEU A 243 17.84 -10.50 -22.55
N SER A 244 18.54 -9.47 -22.07
CA SER A 244 18.10 -8.60 -20.98
C SER A 244 17.16 -7.51 -21.49
N ASP A 245 16.12 -7.22 -20.72
CA ASP A 245 15.18 -6.13 -20.97
C ASP A 245 14.62 -6.17 -22.41
N ILE A 246 13.87 -7.24 -22.68
CA ILE A 246 13.35 -7.53 -24.02
C ILE A 246 12.32 -6.50 -24.51
N LEU A 247 12.35 -6.28 -25.82
CA LEU A 247 11.35 -5.53 -26.56
C LEU A 247 10.10 -6.38 -26.81
N GLY A 248 8.97 -5.75 -27.14
CA GLY A 248 7.77 -6.47 -27.56
C GLY A 248 7.99 -7.38 -28.77
N LEU A 249 8.84 -6.95 -29.71
CA LEU A 249 9.20 -7.75 -30.89
C LEU A 249 10.01 -9.00 -30.50
N GLU A 250 10.95 -8.87 -29.56
CA GLU A 250 11.80 -9.97 -29.09
C GLU A 250 11.01 -10.99 -28.27
N ASP A 251 10.03 -10.53 -27.48
CA ASP A 251 9.04 -11.38 -26.80
C ASP A 251 8.21 -12.18 -27.82
N HIS A 252 7.67 -11.51 -28.84
CA HIS A 252 6.83 -12.14 -29.85
C HIS A 252 7.58 -13.23 -30.65
N LEU A 253 8.81 -12.93 -31.07
CA LEU A 253 9.60 -13.76 -31.98
C LEU A 253 10.62 -14.69 -31.29
N GLY A 254 10.84 -14.52 -29.99
CA GLY A 254 11.69 -15.37 -29.15
C GLY A 254 11.05 -16.71 -28.78
N ASP A 255 11.85 -17.60 -28.21
CA ASP A 255 11.45 -18.98 -27.86
C ASP A 255 10.98 -19.13 -26.41
N MET A 256 11.46 -18.27 -25.52
CA MET A 256 11.03 -18.20 -24.13
C MET A 256 11.11 -16.75 -23.65
N ASP A 257 10.12 -16.33 -22.88
CA ASP A 257 10.14 -15.10 -22.11
C ASP A 257 9.95 -15.41 -20.62
N PHE A 258 10.69 -14.71 -19.78
CA PHE A 258 10.49 -14.82 -18.34
C PHE A 258 10.72 -13.49 -17.65
N LYS A 259 10.02 -13.31 -16.54
CA LYS A 259 9.95 -12.06 -15.78
C LYS A 259 10.44 -12.37 -14.38
N VAL A 260 11.45 -11.62 -13.94
CA VAL A 260 12.06 -11.78 -12.63
C VAL A 260 11.94 -10.47 -11.89
N ALA A 261 11.40 -10.52 -10.67
CA ALA A 261 11.36 -9.39 -9.76
C ALA A 261 12.01 -9.76 -8.44
N GLY A 262 12.71 -8.81 -7.82
CA GLY A 262 13.41 -9.07 -6.58
C GLY A 262 13.99 -7.84 -5.91
N THR A 263 14.54 -8.09 -4.72
CA THR A 263 15.36 -7.18 -3.95
C THR A 263 16.83 -7.59 -4.12
N ARG A 264 17.77 -6.79 -3.59
CA ARG A 264 19.19 -7.17 -3.57
C ARG A 264 19.50 -8.49 -2.85
N GLU A 265 18.57 -8.98 -2.02
CA GLU A 265 18.74 -10.21 -1.23
C GLU A 265 18.08 -11.44 -1.83
N GLY A 266 17.24 -11.27 -2.86
CA GLY A 266 16.54 -12.40 -3.44
C GLY A 266 15.34 -12.04 -4.29
N ILE A 267 14.87 -13.05 -5.02
CA ILE A 267 13.73 -12.99 -5.93
C ILE A 267 12.43 -13.00 -5.11
N THR A 268 11.53 -12.07 -5.43
CA THR A 268 10.18 -11.99 -4.83
C THR A 268 9.11 -12.59 -5.74
N ALA A 269 9.30 -12.52 -7.06
CA ALA A 269 8.42 -13.16 -8.03
C ALA A 269 9.17 -13.63 -9.28
N PHE A 270 8.69 -14.73 -9.85
CA PHE A 270 9.20 -15.33 -11.07
C PHE A 270 8.02 -15.84 -11.91
N GLN A 271 8.01 -15.50 -13.20
CA GLN A 271 7.07 -16.02 -14.20
C GLN A 271 7.86 -16.43 -15.44
N LEU A 272 7.58 -17.59 -16.01
CA LEU A 272 8.24 -18.09 -17.22
C LEU A 272 7.20 -18.68 -18.16
N ASP A 273 7.27 -18.26 -19.42
CA ASP A 273 6.48 -18.77 -20.52
C ASP A 273 7.45 -19.26 -21.61
N SER A 274 7.37 -20.55 -21.96
CA SER A 274 8.22 -21.16 -22.99
C SER A 274 7.37 -21.65 -24.16
N LYS A 275 7.82 -21.35 -25.37
CA LYS A 275 7.21 -21.83 -26.63
C LYS A 275 7.86 -23.12 -27.13
N ILE A 276 8.99 -23.52 -26.52
CA ILE A 276 9.76 -24.71 -26.88
C ILE A 276 9.93 -25.65 -25.68
N GLY A 277 10.12 -26.94 -25.96
CA GLY A 277 10.55 -27.92 -24.97
C GLY A 277 12.07 -28.10 -24.96
N GLY A 278 12.63 -28.53 -23.83
CA GLY A 278 14.01 -29.01 -23.77
C GLY A 278 15.11 -27.96 -23.54
N ILE A 279 14.83 -26.89 -22.79
CA ILE A 279 15.85 -25.90 -22.41
C ILE A 279 16.77 -26.52 -21.33
N PRO A 280 18.10 -26.59 -21.55
CA PRO A 280 19.03 -27.11 -20.55
C PRO A 280 19.02 -26.27 -19.27
N PHE A 281 19.13 -26.92 -18.10
CA PHE A 281 19.15 -26.23 -16.81
C PHE A 281 20.27 -25.18 -16.70
N GLU A 282 21.44 -25.46 -17.28
CA GLU A 282 22.57 -24.53 -17.30
C GLU A 282 22.26 -23.22 -18.04
N VAL A 283 21.41 -23.28 -19.07
CA VAL A 283 20.96 -22.08 -19.80
C VAL A 283 20.02 -21.26 -18.91
N LEU A 284 19.12 -21.92 -18.19
CA LEU A 284 18.21 -21.26 -17.26
C LEU A 284 18.98 -20.62 -16.08
N ASP A 285 19.98 -21.30 -15.52
CA ASP A 285 20.81 -20.76 -14.44
C ASP A 285 21.57 -19.49 -14.88
N ARG A 286 22.21 -19.53 -16.06
CA ARG A 286 22.84 -18.35 -16.66
C ARG A 286 21.83 -17.21 -16.88
N ALA A 287 20.63 -17.55 -17.36
CA ALA A 287 19.60 -16.56 -17.63
C ALA A 287 19.09 -15.89 -16.34
N LEU A 288 18.97 -16.65 -15.25
CA LEU A 288 18.64 -16.11 -13.93
C LEU A 288 19.75 -15.23 -13.36
N GLN A 289 21.02 -15.61 -13.51
CA GLN A 289 22.16 -14.79 -13.08
C GLN A 289 22.22 -13.45 -13.83
N GLN A 290 21.99 -13.48 -15.15
CA GLN A 290 21.89 -12.27 -15.97
C GLN A 290 20.69 -11.41 -15.56
N ALA A 291 19.53 -12.03 -15.28
CA ALA A 291 18.36 -11.32 -14.76
C ALA A 291 18.64 -10.65 -13.40
N CYS A 292 19.33 -11.34 -12.49
CA CYS A 292 19.74 -10.80 -11.20
C CYS A 292 20.67 -9.61 -11.35
N THR A 293 21.64 -9.68 -12.26
CA THR A 293 22.51 -8.54 -12.58
C THR A 293 21.68 -7.38 -13.11
N GLY A 294 20.72 -7.68 -13.99
CA GLY A 294 19.89 -6.68 -14.63
C GLY A 294 18.94 -5.94 -13.69
N TYR A 295 18.17 -6.63 -12.85
CA TYR A 295 17.29 -5.92 -11.92
C TYR A 295 18.07 -5.20 -10.81
N ASN A 296 19.27 -5.67 -10.43
CA ASN A 296 20.13 -4.94 -9.50
C ASN A 296 20.63 -3.61 -10.09
N TYR A 297 20.97 -3.57 -11.38
CA TYR A 297 21.24 -2.31 -12.07
C TYR A 297 20.03 -1.38 -12.05
N ILE A 298 18.82 -1.91 -12.27
CA ILE A 298 17.58 -1.12 -12.20
C ILE A 298 17.37 -0.55 -10.78
N LEU A 299 17.63 -1.34 -9.74
CA LEU A 299 17.61 -0.88 -8.34
C LEU A 299 18.62 0.25 -8.11
N ASP A 300 19.83 0.17 -8.67
CA ASP A 300 20.83 1.24 -8.57
C ASP A 300 20.32 2.55 -9.19
N VAL A 301 19.59 2.49 -10.30
CA VAL A 301 18.99 3.68 -10.93
C VAL A 301 17.85 4.22 -10.08
N MET A 302 16.93 3.36 -9.62
CA MET A 302 15.80 3.75 -8.77
C MET A 302 16.28 4.42 -7.47
N GLN A 303 17.33 3.88 -6.85
CA GLN A 303 17.90 4.38 -5.60
C GLN A 303 18.46 5.81 -5.72
N LYS A 304 18.83 6.26 -6.93
CA LYS A 304 19.25 7.65 -7.17
C LYS A 304 18.10 8.64 -7.04
N THR A 305 16.85 8.19 -7.25
CA THR A 305 15.64 9.02 -7.13
C THR A 305 15.14 9.02 -5.69
N ILE A 306 15.08 7.85 -5.04
CA ILE A 306 14.68 7.71 -3.64
C ILE A 306 15.35 6.48 -3.04
N ASP A 307 16.10 6.68 -1.95
CA ASP A 307 16.88 5.61 -1.30
C ASP A 307 16.09 4.88 -0.20
N LYS A 308 15.21 5.61 0.49
CA LYS A 308 14.36 5.15 1.59
C LYS A 308 12.96 5.75 1.48
N PRO A 309 11.94 5.09 2.04
CA PRO A 309 10.62 5.70 2.16
C PRO A 309 10.67 7.08 2.80
N ARG A 310 9.76 7.97 2.41
CA ARG A 310 9.58 9.25 3.12
C ARG A 310 9.28 8.98 4.59
N GLU A 311 9.83 9.81 5.48
CA GLU A 311 9.61 9.70 6.92
C GLU A 311 8.15 9.99 7.31
N GLU A 312 7.49 10.87 6.54
CA GLU A 312 6.10 11.24 6.76
C GLU A 312 5.23 10.82 5.57
N ILE A 313 4.03 10.33 5.87
CA ILE A 313 2.97 10.12 4.88
C ILE A 313 2.39 11.47 4.40
N SER A 314 1.80 11.47 3.21
CA SER A 314 1.17 12.65 2.61
C SER A 314 0.17 13.34 3.54
N GLN A 315 0.14 14.67 3.52
CA GLN A 315 -0.86 15.47 4.25
C GLN A 315 -2.32 15.18 3.84
N TYR A 316 -2.52 14.61 2.66
CA TYR A 316 -3.85 14.22 2.17
C TYR A 316 -4.25 12.81 2.59
N ALA A 317 -3.28 12.01 3.09
CA ALA A 317 -3.56 10.69 3.61
C ALA A 317 -4.27 10.78 4.97
N PRO A 318 -5.20 9.86 5.27
CA PRO A 318 -5.84 9.84 6.57
C PRO A 318 -4.79 9.60 7.66
N ARG A 319 -4.79 10.41 8.71
CA ARG A 319 -4.06 10.11 9.95
C ARG A 319 -4.88 9.10 10.74
N ILE A 320 -4.25 7.99 11.12
CA ILE A 320 -4.86 6.92 11.88
C ILE A 320 -4.27 6.94 13.29
N VAL A 321 -5.13 7.06 14.29
CA VAL A 321 -4.78 6.95 15.71
C VAL A 321 -5.46 5.71 16.25
N THR A 322 -4.64 4.74 16.63
CA THR A 322 -5.09 3.48 17.24
C THR A 322 -4.77 3.50 18.73
N PHE A 323 -5.77 3.17 19.55
CA PHE A 323 -5.59 3.01 20.99
C PHE A 323 -6.54 1.94 21.53
N LYS A 324 -6.17 1.35 22.67
CA LYS A 324 -6.95 0.29 23.30
C LYS A 324 -7.78 0.82 24.46
N ILE A 325 -9.02 0.37 24.55
CA ILE A 325 -9.95 0.65 25.64
C ILE A 325 -10.31 -0.66 26.34
N ASN A 326 -10.96 -0.54 27.50
CA ASN A 326 -11.56 -1.70 28.15
C ASN A 326 -12.74 -2.24 27.32
N PRO A 327 -12.79 -3.53 26.94
CA PRO A 327 -13.86 -4.12 26.15
C PRO A 327 -15.27 -3.87 26.71
N ASP A 328 -15.41 -3.78 28.03
CA ASP A 328 -16.71 -3.49 28.69
C ASP A 328 -17.27 -2.11 28.30
N ARG A 329 -16.41 -1.19 27.85
CA ARG A 329 -16.75 0.21 27.50
C ARG A 329 -17.09 0.40 26.02
N ILE A 330 -16.97 -0.64 25.19
CA ILE A 330 -17.35 -0.58 23.76
C ILE A 330 -18.81 -0.12 23.61
N ARG A 331 -19.69 -0.60 24.48
CA ARG A 331 -21.12 -0.24 24.47
C ARG A 331 -21.37 1.25 24.68
N ASP A 332 -20.51 1.92 25.46
CA ASP A 332 -20.65 3.33 25.79
C ASP A 332 -20.27 4.24 24.61
N ILE A 333 -19.25 3.84 23.83
CA ILE A 333 -18.85 4.55 22.61
C ILE A 333 -19.89 4.38 21.52
N ILE A 334 -20.34 3.15 21.27
CA ILE A 334 -21.32 2.86 20.23
C ILE A 334 -22.65 3.54 20.59
N GLY A 335 -23.06 3.43 21.85
CA GLY A 335 -24.33 3.93 22.35
C GLY A 335 -25.54 3.17 21.78
N PRO A 336 -26.77 3.53 22.17
CA PRO A 336 -27.98 2.82 21.75
C PRO A 336 -28.16 2.88 20.23
N GLY A 337 -28.01 1.74 19.54
CA GLY A 337 -28.13 1.63 18.09
C GLY A 337 -27.06 2.39 17.30
N GLY A 338 -25.88 2.63 17.87
CA GLY A 338 -24.78 3.33 17.20
C GLY A 338 -24.92 4.86 17.18
N LYS A 339 -25.85 5.44 17.96
CA LYS A 339 -26.11 6.88 17.93
C LYS A 339 -24.92 7.73 18.40
N THR A 340 -24.21 7.28 19.43
CA THR A 340 -23.10 8.06 20.01
C THR A 340 -21.92 8.12 19.05
N ILE A 341 -21.49 6.96 18.52
CA ILE A 341 -20.39 6.90 17.55
C ILE A 341 -20.73 7.66 16.26
N ARG A 342 -21.96 7.52 15.73
CA ARG A 342 -22.40 8.28 14.55
C ARG A 342 -22.38 9.78 14.78
N LYS A 343 -22.84 10.25 15.95
CA LYS A 343 -22.78 11.67 16.32
C LYS A 343 -21.33 12.19 16.36
N ILE A 344 -20.40 11.43 16.92
CA ILE A 344 -18.98 11.82 16.92
C ILE A 344 -18.44 11.87 15.49
N CYS A 345 -18.73 10.86 14.66
CA CYS A 345 -18.32 10.85 13.25
C CYS A 345 -18.91 12.03 12.46
N GLU A 346 -20.18 12.36 12.64
CA GLU A 346 -20.85 13.48 11.96
C GLU A 346 -20.29 14.85 12.40
N GLU A 347 -20.04 15.04 13.69
CA GLU A 347 -19.56 16.32 14.23
C GLU A 347 -18.06 16.55 13.96
N THR A 348 -17.25 15.49 13.95
CA THR A 348 -15.80 15.60 13.75
C THR A 348 -15.38 15.35 12.29
N GLY A 349 -16.20 14.63 11.51
CA GLY A 349 -15.81 14.13 10.18
C GLY A 349 -14.82 12.97 10.21
N ALA A 350 -14.43 12.48 11.40
CA ALA A 350 -13.55 11.33 11.55
C ALA A 350 -14.31 10.01 11.34
N LYS A 351 -13.64 9.02 10.75
CA LYS A 351 -14.11 7.63 10.71
C LYS A 351 -13.61 6.93 11.97
N ILE A 352 -14.50 6.28 12.71
CA ILE A 352 -14.18 5.56 13.95
C ILE A 352 -14.58 4.09 13.77
N GLU A 353 -13.65 3.20 14.08
CA GLU A 353 -13.84 1.76 14.11
C GLU A 353 -13.51 1.24 15.50
N VAL A 354 -14.30 0.28 15.97
CA VAL A 354 -14.14 -0.33 17.29
C VAL A 354 -14.22 -1.83 17.11
N GLU A 355 -13.15 -2.53 17.48
CA GLU A 355 -13.06 -3.97 17.47
C GLU A 355 -13.56 -4.57 18.78
N ASP A 356 -13.98 -5.84 18.74
CA ASP A 356 -14.53 -6.56 19.90
C ASP A 356 -13.51 -6.74 21.04
N ASP A 357 -12.21 -6.64 20.73
CA ASP A 357 -11.11 -6.74 21.69
C ASP A 357 -10.81 -5.40 22.43
N GLY A 358 -11.56 -4.35 22.11
CA GLY A 358 -11.38 -3.00 22.65
C GLY A 358 -10.39 -2.14 21.86
N THR A 359 -9.94 -2.55 20.68
CA THR A 359 -9.12 -1.68 19.83
C THR A 359 -10.01 -0.64 19.14
N VAL A 360 -9.65 0.64 19.29
CA VAL A 360 -10.34 1.76 18.65
C VAL A 360 -9.40 2.40 17.64
N VAL A 361 -9.86 2.49 16.40
CA VAL A 361 -9.13 3.10 15.28
C VAL A 361 -9.89 4.36 14.86
N VAL A 362 -9.24 5.52 14.99
CA VAL A 362 -9.78 6.83 14.58
C VAL A 362 -9.00 7.33 13.39
N ALA A 363 -9.69 7.59 12.28
CA ALA A 363 -9.07 8.01 11.03
C ALA A 363 -9.68 9.29 10.48
N SER A 364 -8.84 10.28 10.15
CA SER A 364 -9.29 11.52 9.48
C SER A 364 -8.16 12.13 8.65
N ALA A 365 -8.50 12.80 7.55
CA ALA A 365 -7.54 13.59 6.77
C ALA A 365 -7.14 14.91 7.48
N ASP A 366 -7.95 15.38 8.44
CA ASP A 366 -7.62 16.54 9.28
C ASP A 366 -7.16 16.08 10.66
N GLU A 367 -5.94 16.48 11.03
CA GLU A 367 -5.32 16.19 12.32
C GLU A 367 -6.17 16.70 13.49
N LYS A 368 -6.79 17.89 13.35
CA LYS A 368 -7.63 18.47 14.40
C LYS A 368 -8.89 17.65 14.64
N ALA A 369 -9.51 17.18 13.55
CA ALA A 369 -10.67 16.30 13.61
C ALA A 369 -10.32 14.96 14.27
N CYS A 370 -9.16 14.39 13.92
CA CYS A 370 -8.68 13.14 14.52
C CYS A 370 -8.47 13.30 16.04
N HIS A 371 -7.76 14.37 16.46
CA HIS A 371 -7.52 14.63 17.88
C HIS A 371 -8.81 14.90 18.66
N GLU A 372 -9.77 15.63 18.10
CA GLU A 372 -11.05 15.90 18.76
C GLU A 372 -11.88 14.61 18.92
N ALA A 373 -11.91 13.76 17.90
CA ALA A 373 -12.59 12.46 17.97
C ALA A 373 -11.95 11.55 19.02
N THR A 374 -10.62 11.41 19.01
CA THR A 374 -9.88 10.63 20.00
C THR A 374 -10.10 11.15 21.42
N ARG A 375 -10.05 12.48 21.63
CA ARG A 375 -10.31 13.11 22.92
C ARG A 375 -11.70 12.77 23.45
N ARG A 376 -12.74 12.87 22.63
CA ARG A 376 -14.12 12.54 23.02
C ARG A 376 -14.29 11.07 23.36
N ILE A 377 -13.68 10.18 22.60
CA ILE A 377 -13.73 8.74 22.90
C ILE A 377 -13.00 8.45 24.22
N GLN A 378 -11.84 9.07 24.46
CA GLN A 378 -11.12 8.94 25.72
C GLN A 378 -11.91 9.51 26.90
N GLU A 379 -12.62 10.63 26.73
CA GLU A 379 -13.50 11.20 27.77
C GLU A 379 -14.66 10.24 28.11
N ILE A 380 -15.26 9.60 27.09
CA ILE A 380 -16.33 8.61 27.28
C ILE A 380 -15.78 7.35 27.94
N THR A 381 -14.60 6.88 27.54
CA THR A 381 -14.01 5.62 28.02
C THR A 381 -13.20 5.77 29.29
N ALA A 382 -12.93 6.99 29.72
CA ALA A 382 -12.11 7.30 30.89
C ALA A 382 -12.55 6.47 32.09
N GLU A 383 -11.58 5.73 32.64
CA GLU A 383 -11.82 5.00 33.87
C GLU A 383 -11.68 5.93 35.08
N PRO A 384 -12.57 5.80 36.06
CA PRO A 384 -12.44 6.48 37.34
C PRO A 384 -11.18 6.00 38.07
N GLU A 385 -10.23 6.92 38.23
CA GLU A 385 -9.04 6.67 39.04
C GLU A 385 -9.33 7.04 40.49
N ILE A 386 -9.12 6.08 41.40
CA ILE A 386 -9.21 6.32 42.84
C ILE A 386 -8.19 7.40 43.21
N GLY A 387 -8.67 8.47 43.83
CA GLY A 387 -7.86 9.59 44.26
C GLY A 387 -7.82 10.78 43.30
N LYS A 388 -8.38 10.68 42.09
CA LYS A 388 -8.46 11.80 41.15
C LYS A 388 -9.63 12.74 41.47
N ILE A 389 -9.42 14.03 41.23
CA ILE A 389 -10.44 15.07 41.39
C ILE A 389 -11.10 15.30 40.03
N TYR A 390 -12.44 15.26 40.00
CA TYR A 390 -13.26 15.48 38.83
C TYR A 390 -14.19 16.67 39.05
N ASP A 391 -14.46 17.43 37.99
CA ASP A 391 -15.60 18.35 37.98
C ASP A 391 -16.89 17.54 37.85
N SER A 392 -17.89 17.86 38.66
CA SER A 392 -19.14 17.10 38.68
C SER A 392 -20.36 18.00 38.65
N GLU A 393 -21.46 17.48 38.10
CA GLU A 393 -22.76 18.14 38.02
C GLU A 393 -23.82 17.32 38.77
N VAL A 394 -24.61 17.97 39.60
CA VAL A 394 -25.62 17.30 40.42
C VAL A 394 -26.82 16.87 39.57
N LYS A 395 -27.08 15.56 39.51
CA LYS A 395 -28.25 15.01 38.83
C LYS A 395 -29.43 14.80 39.76
N THR A 396 -29.19 14.25 40.94
CA THR A 396 -30.27 13.92 41.88
C THR A 396 -29.85 14.15 43.31
N VAL A 397 -30.71 14.79 44.08
CA VAL A 397 -30.54 15.01 45.52
C VAL A 397 -31.42 14.02 46.27
N THR A 398 -30.87 13.31 47.26
CA THR A 398 -31.60 12.36 48.12
C THR A 398 -31.33 12.67 49.59
N SER A 399 -32.11 12.08 50.50
CA SER A 399 -32.00 12.34 51.94
C SER A 399 -30.69 11.89 52.59
N PHE A 400 -29.93 11.00 51.95
CA PHE A 400 -28.66 10.46 52.46
C PHE A 400 -27.42 10.89 51.66
N GLY A 401 -27.60 11.64 50.57
CA GLY A 401 -26.50 12.08 49.73
C GLY A 401 -26.95 12.66 48.39
N VAL A 402 -25.97 12.98 47.55
CA VAL A 402 -26.18 13.59 46.24
C VAL A 402 -25.52 12.74 45.17
N PHE A 403 -26.28 12.40 44.11
CA PHE A 403 -25.76 11.77 42.91
C PHE A 403 -25.25 12.85 41.97
N VAL A 404 -23.96 12.77 41.66
CA VAL A 404 -23.28 13.70 40.77
C VAL A 404 -22.75 12.94 39.57
N GLU A 405 -22.95 13.49 38.38
CA GLU A 405 -22.29 13.03 37.16
C GLU A 405 -20.89 13.65 37.13
N PHE A 406 -19.85 12.81 37.20
CA PHE A 406 -18.44 13.24 37.26
C PHE A 406 -17.64 12.83 36.02
N LEU A 407 -18.20 11.92 35.23
CA LEU A 407 -17.77 11.54 33.88
C LEU A 407 -19.03 11.34 33.02
N PRO A 408 -18.99 11.55 31.70
CA PRO A 408 -20.15 11.37 30.83
C PRO A 408 -20.80 9.99 31.01
N GLY A 409 -22.06 9.97 31.45
CA GLY A 409 -22.82 8.73 31.69
C GLY A 409 -22.45 7.96 32.97
N ARG A 410 -21.60 8.51 33.85
CA ARG A 410 -21.27 7.92 35.16
C ARG A 410 -21.67 8.83 36.31
N GLU A 411 -22.55 8.30 37.15
CA GLU A 411 -22.95 8.92 38.41
C GLU A 411 -22.19 8.30 39.59
N GLY A 412 -21.78 9.13 40.53
CA GLY A 412 -21.25 8.70 41.81
C GLY A 412 -22.00 9.33 42.97
N LEU A 413 -22.03 8.62 44.10
CA LEU A 413 -22.70 9.09 45.30
C LEU A 413 -21.73 9.89 46.17
N VAL A 414 -22.07 11.14 46.44
CA VAL A 414 -21.49 11.93 47.52
C VAL A 414 -22.35 11.76 48.76
N HIS A 415 -21.86 11.03 49.75
CA HIS A 415 -22.59 10.84 51.01
C HIS A 415 -22.71 12.17 51.77
N ILE A 416 -23.77 12.36 52.56
CA ILE A 416 -24.02 13.62 53.30
C ILE A 416 -22.84 14.05 54.17
N SER A 417 -22.07 13.10 54.72
CA SER A 417 -20.87 13.36 55.54
C SER A 417 -19.68 13.88 54.75
N GLU A 418 -19.65 13.63 53.44
CA GLU A 418 -18.56 13.96 52.53
C GLU A 418 -18.83 15.23 51.70
N LEU A 419 -19.95 15.91 51.99
CA LEU A 419 -20.48 17.02 51.21
C LEU A 419 -19.99 18.39 51.72
N GLN A 420 -19.83 18.55 53.04
CA GLN A 420 -19.30 19.78 53.64
C GLN A 420 -18.72 19.48 55.03
N ARG A 421 -17.72 20.25 55.46
CA ARG A 421 -17.20 20.21 56.84
C ARG A 421 -18.25 20.72 57.82
N GLY A 422 -18.81 19.84 58.65
CA GLY A 422 -19.81 20.17 59.67
C GLY A 422 -21.07 19.28 59.57
N ARG A 423 -21.96 19.35 60.55
CA ARG A 423 -23.19 18.54 60.58
C ARG A 423 -24.21 19.17 59.63
N VAL A 424 -24.39 18.58 58.46
CA VAL A 424 -25.43 19.00 57.49
C VAL A 424 -26.78 18.48 57.99
N GLN A 425 -27.70 19.37 58.36
CA GLN A 425 -29.05 19.00 58.80
C GLN A 425 -30.04 18.89 57.63
N ASP A 426 -29.87 19.71 56.58
CA ASP A 426 -30.71 19.72 55.36
C ASP A 426 -29.83 19.76 54.11
N ILE A 427 -29.89 18.73 53.26
CA ILE A 427 -29.12 18.68 51.99
C ILE A 427 -29.66 19.69 50.98
N ASP A 428 -30.99 19.88 50.93
CA ASP A 428 -31.68 20.76 49.97
C ASP A 428 -31.30 22.24 50.09
N LYS A 429 -30.71 22.65 51.22
CA LYS A 429 -30.21 24.01 51.44
C LYS A 429 -28.75 24.20 51.00
N VAL A 430 -28.01 23.12 50.77
CA VAL A 430 -26.56 23.14 50.52
C VAL A 430 -26.24 22.92 49.06
N VAL A 431 -27.01 22.08 48.36
CA VAL A 431 -26.79 21.73 46.95
C VAL A 431 -28.12 21.58 46.23
N LYS A 432 -28.21 22.17 45.04
CA LYS A 432 -29.35 22.04 44.13
C LYS A 432 -29.02 21.15 42.95
N VAL A 433 -30.05 20.57 42.34
CA VAL A 433 -29.94 19.88 41.05
C VAL A 433 -29.39 20.87 40.01
N GLY A 434 -28.33 20.47 39.29
CA GLY A 434 -27.60 21.28 38.34
C GLY A 434 -26.38 22.04 38.90
N ASP A 435 -26.14 22.03 40.22
CA ASP A 435 -24.94 22.65 40.79
C ASP A 435 -23.66 21.91 40.35
N ARG A 436 -22.58 22.67 40.14
CA ARG A 436 -21.26 22.13 39.75
C ARG A 436 -20.22 22.31 40.84
N PHE A 437 -19.53 21.24 41.21
CA PHE A 437 -18.42 21.28 42.16
C PHE A 437 -17.44 20.13 41.95
N LYS A 438 -16.21 20.32 42.44
CA LYS A 438 -15.15 19.31 42.39
C LYS A 438 -15.36 18.21 43.42
N VAL A 439 -15.15 16.97 43.00
CA VAL A 439 -15.27 15.77 43.83
C VAL A 439 -14.09 14.84 43.62
N LYS A 440 -13.58 14.26 44.70
CA LYS A 440 -12.52 13.27 44.68
C LYS A 440 -13.12 11.88 44.76
N LEU A 441 -12.64 10.98 43.91
CA LEU A 441 -13.05 9.59 43.98
C LEU A 441 -12.33 8.89 45.12
N ILE A 442 -13.10 8.41 46.11
CA ILE A 442 -12.55 7.77 47.31
C ILE A 442 -12.43 6.26 47.09
N ASP A 443 -13.48 5.64 46.57
CA ASP A 443 -13.59 4.19 46.53
C ASP A 443 -14.57 3.74 45.45
N ILE A 444 -14.34 2.52 44.95
CA ILE A 444 -15.24 1.82 44.03
C ILE A 444 -15.60 0.50 44.69
N ASP A 445 -16.87 0.37 45.10
CA ASP A 445 -17.35 -0.82 45.80
C ASP A 445 -17.39 -2.05 44.86
N LYS A 446 -17.48 -3.26 45.40
CA LYS A 446 -17.54 -4.54 44.65
C LYS A 446 -18.73 -4.65 43.67
N GLN A 447 -19.68 -3.73 43.75
CA GLN A 447 -20.82 -3.58 42.83
C GLN A 447 -20.65 -2.44 41.82
N ASN A 448 -19.41 -1.96 41.58
CA ASN A 448 -19.08 -0.80 40.73
C ASN A 448 -19.76 0.52 41.12
N ARG A 449 -20.18 0.65 42.40
CA ARG A 449 -20.74 1.90 42.92
C ARG A 449 -19.62 2.84 43.31
N VAL A 450 -19.60 4.02 42.70
CA VAL A 450 -18.54 5.02 42.90
C VAL A 450 -18.87 5.91 44.09
N ARG A 451 -17.96 5.97 45.06
CA ARG A 451 -18.05 6.85 46.24
C ARG A 451 -17.18 8.08 46.02
N LEU A 452 -17.80 9.25 46.10
CA LEU A 452 -17.18 10.54 45.84
C LEU A 452 -17.21 11.41 47.10
N SER A 453 -16.23 12.31 47.24
CA SER A 453 -16.18 13.28 48.33
C SER A 453 -15.77 14.67 47.88
N LYS A 454 -16.55 15.65 48.30
CA LYS A 454 -16.26 17.08 48.13
C LYS A 454 -15.27 17.56 49.19
N VAL A 455 -15.33 17.01 50.40
CA VAL A 455 -14.41 17.37 51.50
C VAL A 455 -12.98 16.92 51.17
N ALA A 456 -12.80 15.71 50.63
CA ALA A 456 -11.49 15.20 50.27
C ALA A 456 -10.86 15.96 49.08
N ALA A 457 -11.67 16.44 48.12
CA ALA A 457 -11.21 17.35 47.07
C ALA A 457 -10.77 18.71 47.63
N MET A 458 -11.53 19.28 48.56
CA MET A 458 -11.20 20.55 49.23
C MET A 458 -9.94 20.48 50.10
N GLU A 459 -9.60 19.30 50.63
CA GLU A 459 -8.40 19.09 51.46
C GLU A 459 -7.10 19.06 50.67
N GLU A 460 -7.17 18.65 49.42
CA GLU A 460 -6.02 18.51 48.53
C GLU A 460 -5.74 19.80 47.75
N GLU A 461 -6.78 20.55 47.36
CA GLU A 461 -6.62 21.91 46.79
C GLU A 461 -6.16 22.96 47.82
N ASN A 462 -6.36 22.71 49.12
CA ASN A 462 -6.04 23.66 50.18
C ASN A 462 -5.44 22.95 51.41
N PRO A 463 -4.18 22.45 51.32
CA PRO A 463 -3.53 21.76 52.42
C PRO A 463 -3.28 22.73 53.56
N ARG A 464 -4.05 22.60 54.67
CA ARG A 464 -3.71 23.33 55.89
C ARG A 464 -2.37 22.81 56.43
N PRO A 465 -1.48 23.69 56.95
CA PRO A 465 -0.27 23.26 57.61
C PRO A 465 -0.63 22.34 58.78
N ARG A 466 -0.05 21.14 58.82
CA ARG A 466 -0.21 20.20 59.93
C ARG A 466 0.22 20.91 61.23
N PRO A 467 -0.54 20.82 62.32
CA PRO A 467 -0.10 21.38 63.59
C PRO A 467 1.21 20.69 64.01
N ASN A 468 2.24 21.50 64.28
CA ASN A 468 3.56 21.09 64.74
C ASN A 468 3.42 20.08 65.88
N ARG A 469 3.67 18.79 65.62
CA ARG A 469 4.00 17.83 66.68
C ARG A 469 5.34 18.27 67.26
N ARG A 470 5.31 18.96 68.39
CA ARG A 470 6.50 19.25 69.19
C ARG A 470 7.25 17.94 69.43
N PRO A 471 8.58 17.86 69.19
CA PRO A 471 9.36 16.70 69.58
C PRO A 471 9.28 16.56 71.10
N GLY A 472 8.78 15.42 71.58
CA GLY A 472 8.83 15.06 72.98
C GLY A 472 10.28 15.07 73.47
N SER A 473 10.51 15.74 74.59
CA SER A 473 11.80 15.82 75.27
C SER A 473 12.34 14.43 75.59
N PHE A 474 13.35 13.98 74.85
CA PHE A 474 14.16 12.84 75.25
C PHE A 474 15.01 13.23 76.47
N HIS A 475 14.61 12.76 77.64
CA HIS A 475 15.44 12.74 78.84
C HIS A 475 16.68 11.87 78.58
N ALA A 476 17.84 12.51 78.45
CA ALA A 476 19.14 11.84 78.43
C ALA A 476 19.42 11.21 79.79
N ARG A 477 19.24 9.89 79.92
CA ARG A 477 19.78 9.12 81.05
C ARG A 477 21.28 8.91 80.85
N LYS A 478 22.07 9.57 81.70
CA LYS A 478 23.50 9.33 81.92
C LYS A 478 23.72 7.85 82.26
N ARG A 479 24.60 7.17 81.53
CA ARG A 479 25.23 5.90 81.95
C ARG A 479 26.26 6.20 83.05
N PRO A 480 26.33 5.41 84.13
CA PRO A 480 27.46 5.50 85.06
C PRO A 480 28.65 4.72 84.48
N ALA A 481 29.83 5.30 84.67
CA ALA A 481 31.12 4.66 84.43
C ALA A 481 31.56 3.91 85.70
N ASN A 482 32.04 2.68 85.52
CA ASN A 482 32.95 1.90 86.38
C ASN A 482 32.90 0.44 85.90
N ARG A 483 33.94 -0.37 85.98
CA ARG A 483 35.39 -0.19 86.15
C ARG A 483 35.99 -1.53 85.77
#